data_AF-A0A163SJT7-F1
#
_entry.id   AF-A0A163SJT7-F1
#
_cell.length_a   1.000
_cell.length_b   1.000
_cell.length_c   1.000
_cell.angle_alpha   90.00
_cell.angle_beta   90.00
_cell.angle_gamma   90.00
#
_symmetry.space_group_name_H-M   'P 1'
#
loop_
_entity.id
_entity.type
_entity.pdbx_description
1 polymer ?
#
loop_
_entity_poly.entity_id
_entity_poly.type
_entity_poly.pdbx_seq_one_letter_code
_entity_poly.pdbx_strand_id
1 'polypeptide(L)'
;MSAYWKYFLYIIEHKLNVFIECWREGLYLQAFTHDISKFHPVEFFPYARKFYSNKKVDEVEWQKAWLHHQHHNKHHWNYWVVDQVKREAVPIPRKYIFEMICDYRSLSRKWGRKRTDTNISERLILNLQTEKVILHPDTRRECEFFIRKMKMENKNSKAT
;
A
#
# COMPACT_ATOMS: atom_id res chain seq x y z
N MET A 1 20.72 17.28 -4.50
CA MET A 1 20.48 15.85 -4.20
C MET A 1 19.80 15.21 -5.41
N SER A 2 20.36 14.14 -5.98
CA SER A 2 19.85 13.50 -7.20
C SER A 2 18.44 12.91 -6.99
N ALA A 3 17.66 12.80 -8.07
CA ALA A 3 16.32 12.19 -8.04
C ALA A 3 16.36 10.75 -7.47
N TYR A 4 17.38 9.98 -7.85
CA TYR A 4 17.60 8.60 -7.40
C TYR A 4 17.85 8.50 -5.89
N TRP A 5 18.64 9.41 -5.33
CA TRP A 5 18.89 9.40 -3.89
C TRP A 5 17.65 9.81 -3.08
N LYS A 6 16.89 10.80 -3.57
CA LYS A 6 15.61 11.17 -2.94
C LYS A 6 14.62 10.00 -2.94
N TYR A 7 14.54 9.27 -4.06
CA TYR A 7 13.66 8.12 -4.17
C TYR A 7 14.13 6.93 -3.31
N PHE A 8 15.44 6.68 -3.25
CA PHE A 8 16.00 5.67 -2.34
C PHE A 8 15.63 5.95 -0.88
N LEU A 9 15.84 7.19 -0.40
CA LEU A 9 15.45 7.58 0.96
C LEU A 9 13.94 7.42 1.19
N TYR A 10 13.11 7.74 0.19
CA TYR A 10 11.67 7.51 0.25
C TYR A 10 11.33 6.01 0.42
N ILE A 11 11.94 5.12 -0.37
CA ILE A 11 11.71 3.67 -0.24
C ILE A 11 12.11 3.19 1.16
N ILE A 12 13.27 3.62 1.66
CA ILE A 12 13.75 3.24 3.00
C ILE A 12 12.79 3.72 4.09
N GLU A 13 12.35 4.98 4.02
CA GLU A 13 11.38 5.54 4.96
C GLU A 13 10.06 4.76 4.91
N HIS A 14 9.54 4.51 3.71
CA HIS A 14 8.29 3.80 3.51
C HIS A 14 8.37 2.36 4.06
N LYS A 15 9.42 1.61 3.70
CA LYS A 15 9.64 0.25 4.23
C LYS A 15 9.75 0.25 5.75
N LEU A 16 10.43 1.22 6.37
CA LEU A 16 10.49 1.32 7.82
C LEU A 16 9.09 1.53 8.44
N ASN A 17 8.29 2.41 7.84
CA ASN A 17 6.95 2.68 8.32
C ASN A 17 6.03 1.45 8.20
N VAL A 18 6.10 0.73 7.07
CA VAL A 18 5.34 -0.50 6.85
C VAL A 18 5.83 -1.62 7.77
N PHE A 19 7.15 -1.72 7.96
CA PHE A 19 7.76 -2.67 8.89
C PHE A 19 7.13 -2.54 10.28
N ILE A 20 7.03 -1.31 10.81
CA ILE A 20 6.45 -1.07 12.13
C ILE A 20 4.97 -1.48 12.18
N GLU A 21 4.18 -1.17 11.16
CA GLU A 21 2.76 -1.56 11.10
C GLU A 21 2.59 -3.07 10.99
N CYS A 22 3.32 -3.73 10.09
CA CYS A 22 3.29 -5.19 9.92
C CYS A 22 3.75 -5.92 11.20
N TRP A 23 4.80 -5.42 11.86
CA TRP A 23 5.32 -6.03 13.09
C TRP A 23 4.29 -6.04 14.22
N ARG A 24 3.54 -4.94 14.37
CA ARG A 24 2.48 -4.82 15.39
C ARG A 24 1.31 -5.76 15.15
N GLU A 25 1.05 -6.11 13.89
CA GLU A 25 -0.01 -7.04 13.48
C GLU A 25 0.50 -8.49 13.36
N GLY A 26 1.76 -8.77 13.73
CA GLY A 26 2.35 -10.12 13.68
C GLY A 26 2.73 -10.61 12.28
N LEU A 27 2.75 -9.73 11.27
CA LEU A 27 3.14 -10.04 9.90
C LEU A 27 4.66 -9.92 9.70
N TYR A 28 5.44 -10.72 10.43
CA TYR A 28 6.90 -10.56 10.47
C TYR A 28 7.58 -10.74 9.12
N LEU A 29 7.13 -11.71 8.32
CA LEU A 29 7.67 -11.90 6.97
C LEU A 29 7.39 -10.68 6.09
N GLN A 30 6.16 -10.19 6.07
CA GLN A 30 5.77 -9.02 5.28
C GLN A 30 6.47 -7.75 5.75
N ALA A 31 6.75 -7.60 7.04
CA ALA A 31 7.52 -6.48 7.57
C ALA A 31 8.88 -6.34 6.84
N PHE A 32 9.54 -7.47 6.55
CA PHE A 32 10.78 -7.48 5.77
C PHE A 32 10.54 -7.46 4.26
N THR A 33 9.58 -8.24 3.76
CA THR A 33 9.44 -8.49 2.31
C THR A 33 8.60 -7.48 1.55
N HIS A 34 7.87 -6.61 2.25
CA HIS A 34 7.01 -5.62 1.63
C HIS A 34 7.79 -4.77 0.61
N ASP A 35 7.26 -4.69 -0.61
CA ASP A 35 7.77 -3.84 -1.69
C ASP A 35 9.26 -3.98 -2.04
N ILE A 36 9.83 -5.18 -1.87
CA ILE A 36 11.22 -5.44 -2.30
C ILE A 36 11.41 -5.17 -3.80
N SER A 37 10.38 -5.35 -4.62
CA SER A 37 10.47 -5.12 -6.07
C SER A 37 10.81 -3.66 -6.43
N LYS A 38 10.58 -2.70 -5.52
CA LYS A 38 10.94 -1.28 -5.69
C LYS A 38 12.43 -1.03 -5.94
N PHE A 39 13.29 -1.95 -5.49
CA PHE A 39 14.73 -1.89 -5.75
C PHE A 39 15.13 -2.46 -7.11
N HIS A 40 14.22 -3.16 -7.80
CA HIS A 40 14.51 -3.68 -9.13
C HIS A 40 14.62 -2.52 -10.15
N PRO A 41 15.60 -2.53 -11.08
CA PRO A 41 15.79 -1.44 -12.05
C PRO A 41 14.54 -1.03 -12.82
N VAL A 42 13.67 -2.01 -13.14
CA VAL A 42 12.40 -1.79 -13.86
C VAL A 42 11.43 -0.87 -13.11
N GLU A 43 11.49 -0.84 -11.78
CA GLU A 43 10.68 0.04 -10.94
C GLU A 43 11.50 1.25 -10.49
N PHE A 44 12.74 1.01 -10.03
CA PHE A 44 13.51 2.01 -9.33
C PHE A 44 13.75 3.28 -10.17
N PHE A 45 14.25 3.11 -11.39
CA PHE A 45 14.61 4.25 -12.23
C PHE A 45 13.37 5.03 -12.74
N PRO A 46 12.31 4.37 -13.26
CA PRO A 46 11.12 5.09 -13.70
C PRO A 46 10.41 5.82 -12.56
N TYR A 47 10.26 5.21 -11.38
CA TYR A 47 9.64 5.88 -10.23
C TYR A 47 10.49 7.06 -9.74
N ALA A 48 11.81 6.90 -9.62
CA ALA A 48 12.69 7.98 -9.22
C ALA A 48 12.58 9.19 -10.15
N ARG A 49 12.55 8.95 -11.47
CA ARG A 49 12.36 10.03 -12.43
C ARG A 49 10.94 10.60 -12.36
N LYS A 50 9.91 9.77 -12.23
CA LYS A 50 8.50 10.21 -12.26
C LYS A 50 8.16 11.18 -11.13
N PHE A 51 8.69 10.91 -9.92
CA PHE A 51 8.31 11.66 -8.72
C PHE A 51 9.38 12.63 -8.22
N TYR A 52 10.66 12.47 -8.60
CA TYR A 52 11.77 13.25 -8.05
C TYR A 52 12.68 13.91 -9.08
N SER A 53 12.37 13.79 -10.38
CA SER A 53 13.04 14.53 -11.46
C SER A 53 12.11 15.61 -12.02
N ASN A 54 12.69 16.67 -12.58
CA ASN A 54 11.95 17.73 -13.29
C ASN A 54 11.73 17.38 -14.78
N LYS A 55 12.19 16.22 -15.23
CA LYS A 55 12.08 15.77 -16.62
C LYS A 55 10.83 14.90 -16.79
N LYS A 56 10.16 15.05 -17.94
CA LYS A 56 9.09 14.13 -18.35
C LYS A 56 9.67 12.72 -18.50
N VAL A 57 8.98 11.73 -17.91
CA VAL A 57 9.28 10.31 -18.07
C VAL A 57 8.48 9.76 -19.24
N ASP A 58 9.07 8.85 -20.00
CA ASP A 58 8.36 8.11 -21.02
C ASP A 58 7.13 7.41 -20.42
N GLU A 59 6.00 7.54 -21.09
CA GLU A 59 4.73 7.07 -20.54
C GLU A 59 4.66 5.55 -20.52
N VAL A 60 5.18 4.89 -21.55
CA VAL A 60 5.19 3.42 -21.65
C VAL A 60 6.12 2.83 -20.60
N GLU A 61 7.30 3.41 -20.40
CA GLU A 61 8.23 3.02 -19.35
C GLU A 61 7.61 3.16 -17.95
N TRP A 62 6.93 4.28 -17.68
CA TRP A 62 6.21 4.49 -16.43
C TRP A 62 5.10 3.45 -16.23
N GLN A 63 4.27 3.21 -17.24
CA GLN A 63 3.18 2.24 -17.18
C GLN A 63 3.71 0.82 -16.94
N LYS A 64 4.82 0.43 -17.59
CA LYS A 64 5.48 -0.86 -17.34
C LYS A 64 5.96 -0.99 -15.89
N ALA A 65 6.59 0.06 -15.34
CA ALA A 65 7.04 0.07 -13.95
C ALA A 65 5.87 -0.05 -12.96
N TRP A 66 4.79 0.72 -13.20
CA TRP A 66 3.57 0.68 -12.39
C TRP A 66 2.91 -0.71 -12.43
N LEU A 67 2.78 -1.28 -13.63
CA LEU A 67 2.21 -2.61 -13.83
C LEU A 67 3.05 -3.69 -13.14
N HIS A 68 4.38 -3.63 -13.28
CA HIS A 68 5.31 -4.55 -12.64
C HIS A 68 5.12 -4.53 -11.11
N HIS A 69 5.08 -3.34 -10.50
CA HIS A 69 4.88 -3.20 -9.06
C HIS A 69 3.56 -3.81 -8.57
N GLN A 70 2.44 -3.47 -9.23
CA GLN A 70 1.12 -3.98 -8.84
C GLN A 70 1.00 -5.50 -8.98
N HIS A 71 1.68 -6.09 -9.97
CA HIS A 71 1.61 -7.53 -10.25
C HIS A 71 2.75 -8.35 -9.63
N HIS A 72 3.68 -7.73 -8.90
CA HIS A 72 4.69 -8.45 -8.09
C HIS A 72 4.39 -8.40 -6.59
N ASN A 73 3.70 -7.36 -6.11
CA ASN A 73 3.40 -7.19 -4.69
C ASN A 73 1.96 -7.57 -4.40
N LYS A 74 1.78 -8.73 -3.78
CA LYS A 74 0.48 -9.39 -3.55
C LYS A 74 -0.46 -8.63 -2.60
N HIS A 75 0.01 -7.62 -1.90
CA HIS A 75 -0.86 -6.76 -1.09
C HIS A 75 -1.64 -5.75 -1.95
N HIS A 76 -1.25 -5.47 -3.20
CA HIS A 76 -2.11 -4.70 -4.09
C HIS A 76 -3.30 -5.55 -4.52
N TRP A 77 -4.51 -5.02 -4.33
CA TRP A 77 -5.73 -5.66 -4.79
C TRP A 77 -5.73 -5.91 -6.31
N ASN A 78 -5.05 -5.07 -7.09
CA ASN A 78 -4.90 -5.23 -8.55
C ASN A 78 -4.27 -6.57 -8.95
N TYR A 79 -3.39 -7.14 -8.11
CA TYR A 79 -2.77 -8.45 -8.33
C TYR A 79 -3.83 -9.57 -8.50
N TRP A 80 -4.99 -9.40 -7.88
CA TRP A 80 -6.01 -10.43 -7.76
C TRP A 80 -7.22 -10.20 -8.67
N VAL A 81 -7.17 -9.19 -9.54
CA VAL A 81 -8.21 -8.91 -10.53
C VAL A 81 -7.99 -9.80 -11.74
N VAL A 82 -9.01 -10.56 -12.11
CA VAL A 82 -9.02 -11.46 -13.28
C VAL A 82 -9.49 -10.71 -14.52
N ASP A 83 -10.55 -9.90 -14.38
CA ASP A 83 -11.15 -9.15 -15.48
C ASP A 83 -11.61 -7.77 -14.97
N GLN A 84 -11.01 -6.71 -15.52
CA GLN A 84 -11.35 -5.34 -15.12
C GLN A 84 -12.72 -4.88 -15.65
N VAL A 85 -13.13 -5.37 -16.82
CA VAL A 85 -14.39 -5.00 -17.47
C VAL A 85 -15.57 -5.65 -16.75
N LYS A 86 -15.45 -6.95 -16.46
CA LYS A 86 -16.46 -7.70 -15.69
C LYS A 86 -16.36 -7.45 -14.18
N ARG A 87 -15.29 -6.79 -13.73
CA ARG A 87 -14.98 -6.51 -12.31
C ARG A 87 -14.85 -7.81 -11.49
N GLU A 88 -14.22 -8.81 -12.08
CA GLU A 88 -13.98 -10.11 -11.46
C GLU A 88 -12.61 -10.13 -10.78
N ALA A 89 -12.59 -10.61 -9.53
CA ALA A 89 -11.37 -10.81 -8.75
C ALA A 89 -11.50 -12.09 -7.93
N VAL A 90 -10.37 -12.70 -7.58
CA VAL A 90 -10.33 -13.87 -6.70
C VAL A 90 -10.18 -13.46 -5.22
N PRO A 91 -10.54 -14.34 -4.25
CA PRO A 91 -10.30 -14.08 -2.84
C PRO A 91 -8.81 -13.77 -2.55
N ILE A 92 -8.56 -12.70 -1.78
CA ILE A 92 -7.21 -12.33 -1.36
C ILE A 92 -6.90 -13.07 -0.06
N PRO A 93 -5.77 -13.78 0.06
CA PRO A 93 -5.35 -14.37 1.32
C PRO A 93 -5.23 -13.31 2.43
N ARG A 94 -5.77 -13.62 3.62
CA ARG A 94 -5.90 -12.68 4.74
C ARG A 94 -4.60 -11.94 5.11
N LYS A 95 -3.44 -12.61 5.02
CA LYS A 95 -2.13 -11.99 5.26
C LYS A 95 -1.85 -10.79 4.33
N TYR A 96 -2.27 -10.85 3.07
CA TYR A 96 -2.08 -9.79 2.09
C TYR A 96 -3.12 -8.68 2.22
N ILE A 97 -4.33 -8.99 2.70
CA ILE A 97 -5.31 -7.98 3.11
C ILE A 97 -4.73 -7.13 4.25
N PHE A 98 -4.17 -7.78 5.28
CA PHE A 98 -3.56 -7.06 6.39
C PHE A 98 -2.28 -6.33 5.99
N GLU A 99 -1.44 -6.91 5.12
CA GLU A 99 -0.28 -6.19 4.57
C GLU A 99 -0.71 -4.90 3.85
N MET A 100 -1.78 -4.94 3.05
CA MET A 100 -2.33 -3.75 2.38
C MET A 100 -2.82 -2.69 3.38
N ILE A 101 -3.45 -3.11 4.47
CA ILE A 101 -3.89 -2.22 5.53
C ILE A 101 -2.69 -1.60 6.26
N CYS A 102 -1.65 -2.39 6.55
CA CYS A 102 -0.41 -1.93 7.16
C CYS A 102 0.31 -0.92 6.24
N ASP A 103 0.33 -1.18 4.94
CA ASP A 103 0.80 -0.26 3.92
C ASP A 103 0.06 1.08 4.00
N TYR A 104 -1.27 1.06 3.98
CA TYR A 104 -2.05 2.30 4.11
C TYR A 104 -1.83 3.03 5.42
N ARG A 105 -1.75 2.32 6.55
CA ARG A 105 -1.44 2.91 7.87
C ARG A 105 -0.06 3.54 7.93
N SER A 106 0.91 2.99 7.19
CA SER A 106 2.29 3.48 7.15
C SER A 106 2.37 4.91 6.62
N LEU A 107 1.40 5.35 5.80
CA LEU A 107 1.33 6.69 5.23
C LEU A 107 1.02 7.77 6.28
N SER A 108 0.53 7.38 7.46
CA SER A 108 0.42 8.26 8.63
C SER A 108 1.70 8.28 9.48
N ARG A 109 2.83 7.81 8.97
CA ARG A 109 4.13 7.88 9.65
C ARG A 109 5.16 8.67 8.85
N LYS A 110 6.15 9.19 9.56
CA LYS A 110 7.36 9.79 9.00
C LYS A 110 8.56 9.31 9.80
N TRP A 111 9.48 8.59 9.14
CA TRP A 111 10.64 7.92 9.77
C TRP A 111 10.27 7.18 11.06
N GLY A 112 9.25 6.32 10.98
CA GLY A 112 8.73 5.49 12.06
C GLY A 112 7.83 6.19 13.08
N ARG A 113 7.81 7.53 13.11
CA ARG A 113 6.98 8.30 14.06
C ARG A 113 5.58 8.51 13.51
N LYS A 114 4.55 8.30 14.35
CA LYS A 114 3.16 8.55 13.98
C LYS A 114 2.92 10.06 13.84
N ARG A 115 2.25 10.45 12.76
CA ARG A 115 1.84 11.83 12.50
C ARG A 115 0.38 12.03 12.91
N THR A 116 0.08 13.17 13.53
CA THR A 116 -1.26 13.53 14.01
C THR A 116 -2.15 14.12 12.92
N ASP A 117 -1.58 14.53 11.78
CA ASP A 117 -2.20 15.44 10.80
C ASP A 117 -2.72 14.76 9.52
N THR A 118 -2.76 13.44 9.44
CA THR A 118 -3.08 12.75 8.17
C THR A 118 -4.26 11.80 8.30
N ASN A 119 -5.38 12.14 7.64
CA ASN A 119 -6.51 11.22 7.44
C ASN A 119 -6.33 10.29 6.23
N ILE A 120 -5.13 10.27 5.64
CA ILE A 120 -4.84 9.55 4.40
C ILE A 120 -5.02 8.03 4.59
N SER A 121 -4.49 7.48 5.69
CA SER A 121 -4.60 6.06 6.01
C SER A 121 -6.06 5.63 6.14
N GLU A 122 -6.85 6.38 6.91
CA GLU A 122 -8.28 6.11 7.11
C GLU A 122 -9.04 6.19 5.78
N ARG A 123 -8.77 7.22 4.97
CA ARG A 123 -9.41 7.38 3.66
C ARG A 123 -9.11 6.20 2.72
N LEU A 124 -7.85 5.75 2.65
CA LEU A 124 -7.46 4.62 1.80
C LEU A 124 -8.06 3.31 2.26
N ILE A 125 -8.09 3.07 3.58
CA ILE A 125 -8.75 1.91 4.16
C ILE A 125 -10.25 1.94 3.85
N LEU A 126 -10.93 3.08 4.01
CA LEU A 126 -12.35 3.22 3.68
C LEU A 126 -12.63 3.05 2.17
N ASN A 127 -11.69 3.43 1.30
CA ASN A 127 -11.83 3.24 -0.14
C ASN A 127 -11.98 1.76 -0.53
N LEU A 128 -11.50 0.82 0.30
CA LEU A 128 -11.68 -0.63 0.08
C LEU A 128 -13.16 -1.06 0.09
N GLN A 129 -14.06 -0.25 0.67
CA GLN A 129 -15.51 -0.49 0.66
C GLN A 129 -16.20 0.05 -0.59
N THR A 130 -15.51 0.86 -1.39
CA THR A 130 -16.11 1.54 -2.55
C THR A 130 -16.05 0.69 -3.81
N GLU A 131 -16.86 1.04 -4.81
CA GLU A 131 -16.81 0.44 -6.14
C GLU A 131 -15.55 0.81 -6.94
N LYS A 132 -14.71 1.74 -6.45
CA LYS A 132 -13.45 2.07 -7.13
C LYS A 132 -12.41 0.96 -7.03
N VAL A 133 -12.55 0.08 -6.03
CA VAL A 133 -11.66 -1.05 -5.79
C VAL A 133 -12.39 -2.32 -6.19
N ILE A 134 -11.80 -3.10 -7.09
CA ILE A 134 -12.35 -4.39 -7.51
C ILE A 134 -11.84 -5.44 -6.54
N LEU A 135 -12.76 -6.03 -5.76
CA LEU A 135 -12.46 -7.06 -4.77
C LEU A 135 -13.48 -8.18 -4.89
N HIS A 136 -13.02 -9.41 -4.71
CA HIS A 136 -13.92 -10.54 -4.47
C HIS A 136 -14.84 -10.26 -3.26
N PRO A 137 -16.13 -10.68 -3.28
CA PRO A 137 -17.04 -10.44 -2.17
C PRO A 137 -16.51 -10.89 -0.80
N ASP A 138 -15.82 -12.02 -0.73
CA ASP A 138 -15.20 -12.50 0.53
C ASP A 138 -14.14 -11.55 1.06
N THR A 139 -13.26 -11.07 0.17
CA THR A 139 -12.23 -10.08 0.52
C THR A 139 -12.88 -8.78 1.00
N ARG A 140 -13.97 -8.34 0.34
CA ARG A 140 -14.70 -7.13 0.75
C ARG A 140 -15.29 -7.28 2.15
N ARG A 141 -15.89 -8.44 2.47
CA ARG A 141 -16.41 -8.74 3.81
C ARG A 141 -15.32 -8.71 4.88
N GLU A 142 -14.14 -9.28 4.60
CA GLU A 142 -12.97 -9.22 5.50
C GLU A 142 -12.53 -7.77 5.74
N CYS A 143 -12.42 -6.95 4.68
CA CYS A 143 -12.11 -5.53 4.79
C CYS A 143 -13.14 -4.77 5.62
N GLU A 144 -14.44 -5.02 5.41
CA GLU A 144 -15.52 -4.37 6.17
C GLU A 144 -15.49 -4.72 7.64
N PHE A 145 -15.25 -6.00 7.98
CA PHE A 145 -15.09 -6.45 9.36
C PHE A 145 -13.96 -5.70 10.04
N PHE A 146 -12.80 -5.60 9.39
CA PHE A 146 -11.66 -4.86 9.90
C PHE A 146 -11.97 -3.37 10.11
N ILE A 147 -12.63 -2.73 9.14
CA ILE A 147 -13.02 -1.31 9.22
C ILE A 147 -13.96 -1.05 10.40
N ARG A 148 -14.93 -1.93 10.63
CA ARG A 148 -15.84 -1.85 11.79
C ARG A 148 -15.04 -1.93 13.09
N LYS A 149 -14.12 -2.88 13.21
CA LYS A 149 -13.23 -3.01 14.38
C LYS A 149 -12.42 -1.73 14.63
N MET A 150 -11.78 -1.20 13.59
CA MET A 150 -11.00 0.05 13.66
C MET A 150 -11.84 1.24 14.15
N LYS A 151 -13.09 1.38 13.67
CA LYS A 151 -13.99 2.45 14.10
C LYS A 151 -14.37 2.34 15.58
N MET A 152 -14.59 1.12 16.08
CA MET A 152 -14.89 0.89 17.49
C MET A 152 -13.71 1.25 18.40
N GLU A 153 -12.50 0.82 18.04
CA GLU A 153 -11.26 1.15 18.78
C GLU A 153 -11.03 2.67 18.85
N ASN A 154 -11.22 3.37 17.72
CA ASN A 154 -11.08 4.82 17.68
C ASN A 154 -12.13 5.56 18.53
N LYS A 155 -13.35 5.02 18.65
CA LYS A 155 -14.41 5.61 19.50
C LYS A 155 -14.06 5.46 20.98
N ASN A 156 -13.59 4.28 21.38
CA ASN A 156 -13.19 4.01 22.77
C ASN A 156 -11.99 4.86 23.19
N SER A 157 -11.03 5.07 22.29
CA SER A 157 -9.82 5.89 22.55
C SER A 157 -10.10 7.39 22.73
N LYS A 158 -11.28 7.87 22.28
CA LYS A 158 -11.71 9.28 22.45
C LYS A 158 -12.62 9.48 23.66
N ALA A 159 -13.06 8.40 24.30
CA ALA A 159 -13.93 8.43 25.48
C ALA A 159 -13.14 8.33 26.80
N THR A 160 -11.83 8.12 26.72
CA THR A 160 -10.84 8.09 27.81
C THR A 160 -9.92 9.29 27.71
#